data_AF-A0A8C5GQH8-F1
#
_entry.id   AF-A0A8C5GQH8-F1
#
_cell.length_a   1.000
_cell.length_b   1.000
_cell.length_c   1.000
_cell.angle_alpha   90.00
_cell.angle_beta   90.00
_cell.angle_gamma   90.00
#
_symmetry.space_group_name_H-M   'P 1'
#
loop_
_entity.id
_entity.type
_entity.pdbx_description
1 polymer ?
#
loop_
_entity_poly.entity_id
_entity_poly.type
_entity_poly.pdbx_seq_one_letter_code
_entity_poly.pdbx_strand_id
1 'polypeptide(L)'
;MKNKILFIGTVRMWGINLHEIESLNKGKNPDYFKNISLSKRIFATEHLNKVIKDNDYIFLAVPSKALKEATQKIVIKKKPTIVDVVSQDLTIATKVSNLFLNSLYFKAIPLNDEIGVEICGALKNLLAIGTGIAQENHSSINTISAILTQGIKEIKEIILLKGGQELTILNLSGIGDMFLTCTSKQSRNFSFGKNLYRKNFKIIKQTQLTTIEGYTVYPIIQLTLILLINDKQHLDHLIAFLIYWSNIMLKIYLIEQKNIFFQT
;
A
#
# COMPACT_ATOMS: atom_id res chain seq x y z
N MET A 1 25.87 -23.66 -11.89
CA MET A 1 24.53 -24.24 -11.66
C MET A 1 24.14 -23.95 -10.22
N LYS A 2 23.26 -22.97 -9.97
CA LYS A 2 22.84 -22.64 -8.59
C LYS A 2 21.80 -23.65 -8.15
N ASN A 3 22.08 -24.37 -7.06
CA ASN A 3 21.14 -25.27 -6.40
C ASN A 3 19.79 -24.57 -6.21
N LYS A 4 18.77 -24.99 -6.95
CA LYS A 4 17.40 -24.57 -6.72
C LYS A 4 16.97 -25.17 -5.38
N ILE A 5 17.00 -24.36 -4.32
CA ILE A 5 16.36 -24.73 -3.06
C ILE A 5 14.86 -24.77 -3.35
N LEU A 6 14.32 -25.97 -3.61
CA LEU A 6 12.88 -26.16 -3.65
C LEU A 6 12.34 -25.90 -2.24
N PHE A 7 11.36 -25.01 -2.11
CA PHE A 7 10.57 -24.96 -0.89
C PHE A 7 9.69 -26.22 -0.84
N ILE A 8 9.91 -27.08 0.15
CA ILE A 8 9.21 -28.38 0.32
C ILE A 8 8.17 -28.31 1.46
N GLY A 9 7.78 -27.12 1.91
CA GLY A 9 6.85 -26.94 3.02
C GLY A 9 5.39 -27.22 2.68
N THR A 10 4.55 -27.30 3.72
CA THR A 10 3.09 -27.34 3.64
C THR A 10 2.51 -25.97 4.00
N VAL A 11 1.39 -25.59 3.40
CA VAL A 11 0.69 -24.34 3.71
C VAL A 11 -0.61 -24.68 4.42
N ARG A 12 -0.77 -24.18 5.65
CA ARG A 12 -2.01 -24.32 6.41
C ARG A 12 -2.78 -23.01 6.39
N MET A 13 -4.06 -23.06 6.06
CA MET A 13 -4.93 -21.89 5.96
C MET A 13 -6.09 -22.02 6.95
N TRP A 14 -6.34 -20.95 7.69
CA TRP A 14 -7.54 -20.81 8.48
C TRP A 14 -8.62 -20.13 7.65
N GLY A 15 -9.86 -20.62 7.72
CA GLY A 15 -11.01 -20.03 7.06
C GLY A 15 -12.26 -20.14 7.93
N ILE A 16 -13.25 -19.31 7.66
CA ILE A 16 -14.57 -19.35 8.34
C ILE A 16 -15.67 -19.94 7.45
N ASN A 17 -15.43 -20.04 6.14
CA ASN A 17 -16.38 -20.59 5.19
C ASN A 17 -16.08 -22.07 4.93
N LEU A 18 -16.94 -22.95 5.43
CA LEU A 18 -16.80 -24.41 5.30
C LEU A 18 -16.77 -24.88 3.84
N HIS A 19 -17.60 -24.31 2.96
CA HIS A 19 -17.61 -24.67 1.55
C HIS A 19 -16.28 -24.31 0.87
N GLU A 20 -15.72 -23.14 1.20
CA GLU A 20 -14.40 -22.74 0.70
C GLU A 20 -13.30 -23.68 1.23
N ILE A 21 -13.33 -24.03 2.52
CA ILE A 21 -12.38 -24.97 3.13
C ILE A 21 -12.41 -26.33 2.43
N GLU A 22 -13.60 -26.89 2.19
CA GLU A 22 -13.74 -28.15 1.47
C GLU A 22 -13.19 -28.08 0.05
N SER A 23 -13.46 -26.98 -0.65
CA SER A 23 -12.97 -26.75 -2.01
C SER A 23 -11.43 -26.68 -2.02
N LEU A 24 -10.83 -25.93 -1.09
CA LEU A 24 -9.38 -25.80 -0.92
C LEU A 24 -8.72 -27.16 -0.67
N ASN A 25 -9.30 -27.97 0.22
CA ASN A 25 -8.80 -29.33 0.51
C ASN A 25 -8.96 -30.29 -0.67
N LYS A 26 -9.90 -30.04 -1.59
CA LYS A 26 -10.03 -30.74 -2.88
C LYS A 26 -9.05 -30.19 -3.94
N GLY A 27 -8.18 -29.25 -3.58
CA GLY A 27 -7.20 -28.64 -4.47
C GLY A 27 -7.79 -27.60 -5.42
N LYS A 28 -8.89 -26.94 -5.04
CA LYS A 28 -9.58 -25.94 -5.89
C LYS A 28 -9.97 -24.72 -5.07
N ASN A 29 -10.14 -23.58 -5.73
CA ASN A 29 -10.85 -22.44 -5.14
C ASN A 29 -11.55 -21.67 -6.27
N PRO A 30 -12.75 -22.08 -6.70
CA PRO A 30 -13.40 -21.56 -7.91
C PRO A 30 -13.82 -20.08 -7.78
N ASP A 31 -14.07 -19.60 -6.56
CA ASP A 31 -14.50 -18.22 -6.28
C ASP A 31 -13.40 -17.19 -6.59
N TYR A 32 -12.14 -17.63 -6.52
CA TYR A 32 -10.96 -16.83 -6.80
C TYR A 32 -10.23 -17.28 -8.07
N PHE A 33 -10.16 -18.60 -8.30
CA PHE A 33 -9.38 -19.29 -9.31
C PHE A 33 -10.20 -20.38 -10.01
N LYS A 34 -11.11 -19.98 -10.91
CA LYS A 34 -12.06 -20.87 -11.61
C LYS A 34 -11.46 -22.20 -12.11
N ASN A 35 -10.40 -22.12 -12.93
CA ASN A 35 -9.86 -23.27 -13.66
C ASN A 35 -8.43 -23.64 -13.23
N ILE A 36 -8.01 -23.27 -12.03
CA ILE A 36 -6.65 -23.57 -11.54
C ILE A 36 -6.72 -24.69 -10.52
N SER A 37 -5.91 -25.72 -10.74
CA SER A 37 -5.62 -26.75 -9.74
C SER A 37 -4.58 -26.21 -8.75
N LEU A 38 -4.91 -26.24 -7.47
CA LEU A 38 -4.03 -25.83 -6.39
C LEU A 38 -3.11 -26.98 -5.95
N SER A 39 -2.00 -26.61 -5.32
CA SER A 39 -1.06 -27.60 -4.78
C SER A 39 -1.73 -28.46 -3.71
N LYS A 40 -1.52 -29.78 -3.78
CA LYS A 40 -1.95 -30.74 -2.73
C LYS A 40 -1.28 -30.50 -1.36
N ARG A 41 -0.30 -29.59 -1.29
CA ARG A 41 0.37 -29.18 -0.05
C ARG A 41 -0.36 -28.07 0.70
N ILE A 42 -1.49 -27.58 0.17
CA ILE A 42 -2.37 -26.63 0.85
C ILE A 42 -3.41 -27.42 1.65
N PHE A 43 -3.55 -27.08 2.92
CA PHE A 43 -4.55 -27.63 3.82
C PHE A 43 -5.33 -26.49 4.49
N ALA A 44 -6.66 -26.55 4.43
CA ALA A 44 -7.54 -25.55 5.02
C ALA A 44 -8.34 -26.14 6.19
N THR A 45 -8.59 -25.35 7.23
CA THR A 45 -9.36 -25.77 8.42
C THR A 45 -10.07 -24.58 9.07
N GLU A 46 -11.21 -24.85 9.73
CA GLU A 46 -11.93 -23.87 10.54
C GLU A 46 -11.29 -23.63 11.92
N HIS A 47 -10.39 -24.53 12.34
CA HIS A 47 -9.77 -24.47 13.66
C HIS A 47 -8.46 -23.70 13.63
N LEU A 48 -8.50 -22.45 14.12
CA LEU A 48 -7.35 -21.56 14.15
C LEU A 48 -6.13 -22.16 14.88
N ASN A 49 -6.36 -22.90 15.98
CA ASN A 49 -5.30 -23.54 16.75
C ASN A 49 -4.46 -24.55 15.93
N LYS A 50 -5.05 -25.25 14.94
CA LYS A 50 -4.33 -26.18 14.05
C LYS A 50 -3.40 -25.46 13.06
N VAL A 51 -3.68 -24.19 12.79
CA VAL A 51 -2.91 -23.33 11.88
C VAL A 51 -1.85 -22.54 12.63
N ILE A 52 -2.08 -22.21 13.90
CA ILE A 52 -1.09 -21.48 14.72
C ILE A 52 -0.06 -22.44 15.31
N LYS A 53 -0.47 -23.62 15.77
CA LYS A 53 0.42 -24.56 16.46
C LYS A 53 1.37 -25.26 15.48
N ASP A 54 2.65 -25.32 15.85
CA ASP A 54 3.70 -26.05 15.14
C ASP A 54 3.92 -25.57 13.69
N ASN A 55 4.01 -24.26 13.47
CA ASN A 55 4.35 -23.66 12.16
C ASN A 55 5.55 -22.73 12.27
N ASP A 56 6.43 -22.77 11.27
CA ASP A 56 7.64 -21.92 11.21
C ASP A 56 7.31 -20.46 10.91
N TYR A 57 6.24 -20.21 10.15
CA TYR A 57 5.81 -18.88 9.73
C TYR A 57 4.29 -18.76 9.81
N ILE A 58 3.80 -17.63 10.30
CA ILE A 58 2.38 -17.27 10.30
C ILE A 58 2.21 -16.00 9.46
N PHE A 59 1.41 -16.11 8.40
CA PHE A 59 1.06 -14.97 7.55
C PHE A 59 -0.33 -14.44 7.94
N LEU A 60 -0.38 -13.22 8.47
CA LEU A 60 -1.63 -12.50 8.70
C LEU A 60 -2.03 -11.77 7.43
N ALA A 61 -2.80 -12.42 6.57
CA ALA A 61 -3.31 -11.82 5.34
C ALA A 61 -4.72 -11.28 5.56
N VAL A 62 -4.88 -9.96 5.56
CA VAL A 62 -6.22 -9.36 5.50
C VAL A 62 -6.73 -9.48 4.05
N PRO A 63 -7.86 -10.16 3.80
CA PRO A 63 -8.39 -10.29 2.46
C PRO A 63 -8.77 -8.90 1.94
N SER A 64 -7.94 -8.37 1.04
CA SER A 64 -8.21 -7.11 0.33
C SER A 64 -8.62 -7.40 -1.11
N LYS A 65 -9.47 -6.54 -1.68
CA LYS A 65 -9.82 -6.59 -3.11
C LYS A 65 -8.55 -6.55 -3.99
N ALA A 66 -7.54 -5.82 -3.55
CA ALA A 66 -6.24 -5.73 -4.21
C ALA A 66 -5.51 -7.08 -4.25
N LEU A 67 -5.58 -7.87 -3.18
CA LEU A 67 -4.96 -9.20 -3.14
C LEU A 67 -5.58 -10.15 -4.17
N LYS A 68 -6.91 -10.14 -4.34
CA LYS A 68 -7.59 -10.94 -5.37
C LYS A 68 -7.09 -10.58 -6.77
N GLU A 69 -7.09 -9.30 -7.11
CA GLU A 69 -6.64 -8.84 -8.44
C GLU A 69 -5.17 -9.12 -8.70
N ALA A 70 -4.30 -8.90 -7.71
CA ALA A 70 -2.87 -9.19 -7.79
C ALA A 70 -2.63 -10.70 -8.02
N THR A 71 -3.28 -11.55 -7.23
CA THR A 71 -3.12 -13.01 -7.35
C THR A 71 -3.62 -13.53 -8.70
N GLN A 72 -4.72 -12.99 -9.22
CA GLN A 72 -5.18 -13.33 -10.57
C GLN A 72 -4.18 -12.90 -11.66
N LYS A 73 -3.55 -11.72 -11.55
CA LYS A 73 -2.52 -11.28 -12.49
C LYS A 73 -1.31 -12.21 -12.49
N ILE A 74 -0.87 -12.66 -11.32
CA ILE A 74 0.29 -13.53 -11.16
C ILE A 74 -0.02 -14.96 -11.62
N VAL A 75 -1.06 -15.57 -11.05
CA VAL A 75 -1.33 -17.01 -11.19
C VAL A 75 -2.04 -17.34 -12.50
N ILE A 76 -3.04 -16.54 -12.90
CA ILE A 76 -3.82 -16.78 -14.12
C ILE A 76 -3.13 -16.14 -15.32
N LYS A 77 -2.83 -14.84 -15.22
CA LYS A 77 -2.33 -14.06 -16.36
C LYS A 77 -0.81 -14.15 -16.54
N LYS A 78 -0.10 -14.86 -15.66
CA LYS A 78 1.35 -15.06 -15.72
C LYS A 78 2.12 -13.73 -15.86
N LYS A 79 1.63 -12.68 -15.21
CA LYS A 79 2.26 -11.36 -15.22
C LYS A 79 3.33 -11.30 -14.12
N PRO A 80 4.61 -11.11 -14.47
CA PRO A 80 5.67 -10.97 -13.47
C PRO A 80 5.33 -9.85 -12.49
N THR A 81 5.47 -10.15 -11.20
CA THR A 81 5.25 -9.22 -10.10
C THR A 81 6.45 -9.28 -9.17
N ILE A 82 6.94 -8.12 -8.77
CA ILE A 82 8.01 -8.00 -7.77
C ILE A 82 7.43 -7.23 -6.59
N VAL A 83 7.75 -7.66 -5.38
CA VAL A 83 7.35 -7.01 -4.14
C VAL A 83 8.55 -6.86 -3.23
N ASP A 84 8.51 -5.87 -2.35
CA ASP A 84 9.44 -5.78 -1.24
C ASP A 84 8.89 -6.55 -0.04
N VAL A 85 9.80 -7.18 0.71
CA VAL A 85 9.54 -7.80 2.02
C VAL A 85 10.48 -7.12 3.00
N VAL A 86 9.91 -6.42 3.97
CA VAL A 86 10.69 -5.62 4.92
C VAL A 86 10.62 -6.23 6.32
N SER A 87 11.76 -6.23 7.01
CA SER A 87 11.87 -6.58 8.43
C SER A 87 13.12 -5.91 8.99
N GLN A 88 13.09 -5.34 10.20
CA GLN A 88 14.29 -4.80 10.86
C GLN A 88 15.45 -5.82 10.88
N ASP A 89 15.12 -7.10 11.09
CA ASP A 89 16.05 -8.20 10.87
C ASP A 89 16.02 -8.63 9.39
N LEU A 90 17.09 -8.29 8.66
CA LEU A 90 17.26 -8.66 7.25
C LEU A 90 17.24 -10.18 7.04
N THR A 91 17.65 -10.97 8.04
CA THR A 91 17.64 -12.43 7.95
C THR A 91 16.22 -12.97 7.89
N ILE A 92 15.27 -12.35 8.61
CA ILE A 92 13.83 -12.69 8.55
C ILE A 92 13.26 -12.30 7.19
N ALA A 93 13.51 -11.07 6.72
CA ALA A 93 13.06 -10.62 5.40
C ALA A 93 13.58 -11.55 4.28
N THR A 94 14.84 -11.97 4.38
CA THR A 94 15.48 -12.89 3.44
C THR A 94 14.85 -14.28 3.50
N LYS A 95 14.62 -14.82 4.71
CA LYS A 95 13.93 -16.11 4.90
C LYS A 95 12.54 -16.11 4.27
N VAL A 96 11.74 -15.08 4.53
CA VAL A 96 10.39 -14.92 3.96
C VAL A 96 10.46 -14.74 2.45
N SER A 97 11.38 -13.92 1.94
CA SER A 97 11.58 -13.74 0.50
C SER A 97 11.95 -15.07 -0.18
N ASN A 98 12.73 -15.90 0.51
CA ASN A 98 13.19 -17.18 0.00
C ASN A 98 12.07 -18.22 -0.18
N LEU A 99 10.94 -18.07 0.53
CA LEU A 99 9.75 -18.91 0.33
C LEU A 99 9.22 -18.83 -1.10
N PHE A 100 9.49 -17.73 -1.81
CA PHE A 100 8.99 -17.45 -3.15
C PHE A 100 10.01 -17.67 -4.28
N LEU A 101 11.24 -18.13 -3.99
CA LEU A 101 12.33 -18.26 -4.98
C LEU A 101 12.00 -19.10 -6.21
N ASN A 102 11.12 -20.09 -6.05
CA ASN A 102 10.76 -21.02 -7.13
C ASN A 102 9.61 -20.50 -8.01
N SER A 103 9.04 -19.34 -7.70
CA SER A 103 8.00 -18.76 -8.53
C SER A 103 8.59 -18.16 -9.80
N LEU A 104 7.98 -18.47 -10.95
CA LEU A 104 8.36 -17.90 -12.25
C LEU A 104 7.84 -16.47 -12.46
N TYR A 105 6.78 -16.09 -11.73
CA TYR A 105 6.03 -14.84 -11.96
C TYR A 105 5.92 -13.97 -10.71
N PHE A 106 6.58 -14.35 -9.61
CA PHE A 106 6.56 -13.59 -8.37
C PHE A 106 7.96 -13.58 -7.74
N LYS A 107 8.49 -12.39 -7.46
CA LYS A 107 9.78 -12.23 -6.80
C LYS A 107 9.62 -11.33 -5.58
N ALA A 108 10.15 -11.78 -4.44
CA ALA A 108 10.23 -10.99 -3.22
C ALA A 108 11.67 -10.46 -3.05
N ILE A 109 11.80 -9.18 -2.72
CA ILE A 109 13.08 -8.50 -2.49
C ILE A 109 13.17 -8.14 -1.00
N PRO A 110 14.17 -8.64 -0.26
CA PRO A 110 14.29 -8.35 1.17
C PRO A 110 14.86 -6.94 1.39
N LEU A 111 14.27 -6.22 2.35
CA LEU A 111 14.70 -4.91 2.85
C LEU A 111 14.79 -4.94 4.38
N ASN A 112 15.59 -4.05 4.96
CA ASN A 112 15.77 -3.93 6.42
C ASN A 112 15.43 -2.55 7.00
N ASP A 113 14.60 -1.78 6.29
CA ASP A 113 14.20 -0.44 6.69
C ASP A 113 12.67 -0.32 6.78
N GLU A 114 12.10 -0.83 7.88
CA GLU A 114 10.66 -0.74 8.15
C GLU A 114 10.22 0.73 8.22
N ILE A 115 11.02 1.59 8.85
CA ILE A 115 10.74 3.02 9.01
C ILE A 115 10.56 3.68 7.64
N GLY A 116 11.51 3.47 6.72
CA GLY A 116 11.42 4.03 5.37
C GLY A 116 10.22 3.51 4.59
N VAL A 117 9.92 2.22 4.68
CA VAL A 117 8.76 1.60 3.99
C VAL A 117 7.44 2.11 4.55
N GLU A 118 7.29 2.22 5.86
CA GLU A 118 6.08 2.74 6.51
C GLU A 118 5.83 4.21 6.15
N ILE A 119 6.87 5.04 6.18
CA ILE A 119 6.78 6.45 5.79
C ILE A 119 6.37 6.58 4.32
N CYS A 120 6.97 5.78 3.42
CA CYS A 120 6.55 5.74 2.01
C CYS A 120 5.07 5.37 1.87
N GLY A 121 4.63 4.31 2.55
CA GLY A 121 3.25 3.83 2.53
C GLY A 121 2.23 4.83 3.08
N ALA A 122 2.60 5.56 4.14
CA ALA A 122 1.75 6.58 4.75
C ALA A 122 1.61 7.83 3.86
N LEU A 123 2.72 8.33 3.31
CA LEU A 123 2.74 9.60 2.59
C LEU A 123 2.35 9.50 1.11
N LYS A 124 2.48 8.32 0.48
CA LYS A 124 2.11 8.14 -0.95
C LYS A 124 0.66 8.54 -1.26
N ASN A 125 -0.25 8.28 -0.33
CA ASN A 125 -1.68 8.52 -0.55
C ASN A 125 -2.00 10.02 -0.49
N LEU A 126 -1.33 10.77 0.40
CA LEU A 126 -1.43 12.22 0.44
C LEU A 126 -0.86 12.84 -0.86
N LEU A 127 0.31 12.36 -1.29
CA LEU A 127 0.92 12.79 -2.55
C LEU A 127 -0.01 12.51 -3.75
N ALA A 128 -0.66 11.35 -3.77
CA ALA A 128 -1.60 10.98 -4.83
C ALA A 128 -2.84 11.88 -4.89
N ILE A 129 -3.37 12.33 -3.75
CA ILE A 129 -4.46 13.31 -3.73
C ILE A 129 -3.99 14.63 -4.35
N GLY A 130 -2.81 15.10 -3.95
CA GLY A 130 -2.21 16.32 -4.49
C GLY A 130 -1.96 16.25 -6.00
N THR A 131 -1.38 15.16 -6.50
CA THR A 131 -1.22 14.96 -7.95
C THR A 131 -2.55 14.86 -8.68
N GLY A 132 -3.57 14.25 -8.07
CA GLY A 132 -4.93 14.21 -8.61
C GLY A 132 -5.53 15.60 -8.81
N ILE A 133 -5.44 16.47 -7.79
CA ILE A 133 -5.91 17.86 -7.88
C ILE A 133 -5.13 18.61 -8.97
N ALA A 134 -3.80 18.53 -8.95
CA ALA A 134 -2.95 19.23 -9.90
C ALA A 134 -3.16 18.78 -11.35
N GLN A 135 -3.38 17.48 -11.58
CA GLN A 135 -3.66 16.92 -12.90
C GLN A 135 -4.93 17.52 -13.49
N GLU A 136 -5.92 17.79 -12.65
CA GLU A 136 -7.17 18.37 -13.09
C GLU A 136 -7.08 19.87 -13.34
N ASN A 137 -6.32 20.59 -12.51
CA ASN A 137 -6.11 22.03 -12.65
C ASN A 137 -5.27 22.38 -13.89
N HIS A 138 -4.15 21.70 -14.10
CA HIS A 138 -3.14 22.13 -15.07
C HIS A 138 -2.91 21.17 -16.25
N SER A 139 -3.57 20.00 -16.29
CA SER A 139 -3.53 18.99 -17.37
C SER A 139 -2.14 18.68 -17.99
N SER A 140 -1.04 19.05 -17.33
CA SER A 140 0.31 18.95 -17.86
C SER A 140 1.08 17.84 -17.17
N ILE A 141 1.61 16.91 -17.96
CA ILE A 141 2.46 15.83 -17.46
C ILE A 141 3.72 16.37 -16.77
N ASN A 142 4.23 17.53 -17.22
CA ASN A 142 5.40 18.17 -16.61
C ASN A 142 5.10 18.65 -15.19
N THR A 143 3.89 19.18 -14.96
CA THR A 143 3.45 19.57 -13.61
C THR A 143 3.37 18.36 -12.69
N ILE A 144 2.83 17.23 -13.18
CA ILE A 144 2.77 15.99 -12.38
C ILE A 144 4.16 15.45 -12.08
N SER A 145 5.06 15.43 -13.06
CA SER A 145 6.45 15.02 -12.87
C SER A 145 7.17 15.91 -11.85
N ALA A 146 6.97 17.22 -11.89
CA ALA A 146 7.56 18.16 -10.93
C ALA A 146 7.03 17.92 -9.51
N ILE A 147 5.70 17.75 -9.36
CA ILE A 147 5.05 17.45 -8.09
C ILE A 147 5.54 16.12 -7.51
N LEU A 148 5.61 15.08 -8.33
CA LEU A 148 6.11 13.77 -7.91
C LEU A 148 7.55 13.86 -7.45
N THR A 149 8.40 14.52 -8.22
CA THR A 149 9.83 14.68 -7.90
C THR A 149 9.99 15.42 -6.58
N GLN A 150 9.26 16.53 -6.39
CA GLN A 150 9.31 17.27 -5.14
C GLN A 150 8.80 16.42 -3.98
N GLY A 151 7.62 15.81 -4.10
CA GLY A 151 7.04 14.96 -3.05
C GLY A 151 7.95 13.80 -2.66
N ILE A 152 8.58 13.12 -3.62
CA ILE A 152 9.55 12.05 -3.35
C ILE A 152 10.76 12.59 -2.60
N LYS A 153 11.27 13.78 -2.96
CA LYS A 153 12.36 14.43 -2.25
C LYS A 153 11.99 14.72 -0.79
N GLU A 154 10.79 15.27 -0.54
CA GLU A 154 10.34 15.55 0.83
C GLU A 154 10.18 14.27 1.65
N ILE A 155 9.60 13.22 1.07
CA ILE A 155 9.44 11.92 1.74
C ILE A 155 10.80 11.33 2.09
N LYS A 156 11.78 11.38 1.18
CA LYS A 156 13.15 10.93 1.42
C LYS A 156 13.78 11.63 2.63
N GLU A 157 13.60 12.94 2.76
CA GLU A 157 14.10 13.70 3.92
C GLU A 157 13.38 13.25 5.20
N ILE A 158 12.06 13.05 5.17
CA ILE A 158 11.31 12.55 6.33
C ILE A 158 11.80 11.16 6.77
N ILE A 159 12.13 10.27 5.82
CA ILE A 159 12.71 8.96 6.10
C ILE A 159 14.02 9.13 6.89
N LEU A 160 14.94 9.96 6.39
CA LEU A 160 16.22 10.24 7.05
C LEU A 160 16.03 10.81 8.45
N LEU A 161 15.07 11.72 8.62
CA LEU A 161 14.78 12.33 9.92
C LEU A 161 14.25 11.37 10.96
N LYS A 162 13.50 10.35 10.54
CA LYS A 162 12.99 9.31 11.42
C LYS A 162 13.98 8.17 11.64
N GLY A 163 15.21 8.28 11.12
CA GLY A 163 16.26 7.29 11.27
C GLY A 163 16.16 6.12 10.28
N GLY A 164 15.34 6.25 9.24
CA GLY A 164 15.30 5.31 8.12
C GLY A 164 16.45 5.53 7.13
N GLN A 165 16.54 4.66 6.13
CA GLN A 165 17.58 4.68 5.12
C GLN A 165 17.13 5.49 3.89
N GLU A 166 17.95 6.45 3.47
CA GLU A 166 17.65 7.29 2.30
C GLU A 166 17.29 6.48 1.05
N LEU A 167 18.04 5.41 0.79
CA LEU A 167 17.88 4.58 -0.41
C LEU A 167 16.56 3.80 -0.43
N THR A 168 15.84 3.70 0.69
CA THR A 168 14.52 3.05 0.72
C THR A 168 13.52 3.69 -0.22
N ILE A 169 13.64 5.00 -0.45
CA ILE A 169 12.79 5.72 -1.39
C ILE A 169 12.89 5.19 -2.83
N LEU A 170 14.00 4.55 -3.19
CA LEU A 170 14.26 4.03 -4.54
C LEU A 170 13.71 2.60 -4.74
N ASN A 171 13.16 1.98 -3.70
CA ASN A 171 12.59 0.63 -3.77
C ASN A 171 11.14 0.62 -4.32
N LEU A 172 10.58 -0.58 -4.49
CA LEU A 172 9.22 -0.77 -5.00
C LEU A 172 8.18 -0.20 -4.04
N SER A 173 8.42 -0.32 -2.73
CA SER A 173 7.65 0.28 -1.65
C SER A 173 7.75 1.81 -1.58
N GLY A 174 8.80 2.39 -2.17
CA GLY A 174 8.99 3.83 -2.32
C GLY A 174 8.45 4.32 -3.67
N ILE A 175 9.36 4.73 -4.55
CA ILE A 175 9.03 5.33 -5.85
C ILE A 175 8.14 4.45 -6.72
N GLY A 176 8.29 3.11 -6.68
CA GLY A 176 7.48 2.20 -7.49
C GLY A 176 5.98 2.30 -7.18
N ASP A 177 5.64 2.17 -5.91
CA ASP A 177 4.26 2.23 -5.39
C ASP A 177 3.71 3.66 -5.47
N MET A 178 4.54 4.67 -5.18
CA MET A 178 4.16 6.08 -5.34
C MET A 178 3.79 6.39 -6.79
N PHE A 179 4.62 5.99 -7.75
CA PHE A 179 4.35 6.26 -9.17
C PHE A 179 3.04 5.62 -9.61
N LEU A 180 2.81 4.35 -9.26
CA LEU A 180 1.57 3.65 -9.57
C LEU A 180 0.36 4.34 -8.93
N THR A 181 0.48 4.74 -7.66
CA THR A 181 -0.62 5.33 -6.89
C THR A 181 -0.94 6.75 -7.35
N CYS A 182 0.06 7.54 -7.74
CA CYS A 182 -0.08 8.95 -8.07
C CYS A 182 -0.39 9.24 -9.54
N THR A 183 -0.33 8.23 -10.42
CA THR A 183 -0.60 8.39 -11.87
C THR A 183 -1.77 7.54 -12.38
N SER A 184 -2.29 6.62 -11.56
CA SER A 184 -3.35 5.70 -11.96
C SER A 184 -4.75 6.23 -11.63
N LYS A 185 -5.65 6.25 -12.62
CA LYS A 185 -7.09 6.48 -12.39
C LYS A 185 -7.76 5.39 -11.54
N GLN A 186 -7.12 4.22 -11.39
CA GLN A 186 -7.59 3.16 -10.50
C GLN A 186 -7.24 3.44 -9.02
N SER A 187 -6.30 4.35 -8.77
CA SER A 187 -6.00 4.81 -7.41
C SER A 187 -7.16 5.65 -6.89
N ARG A 188 -7.72 5.20 -5.77
CA ARG A 188 -8.82 5.89 -5.08
C ARG A 188 -8.40 7.27 -4.61
N ASN A 189 -7.18 7.42 -4.08
CA ASN A 189 -6.62 8.70 -3.63
C ASN A 189 -6.40 9.68 -4.79
N PHE A 190 -5.84 9.22 -5.91
CA PHE A 190 -5.66 10.05 -7.11
C PHE A 190 -7.00 10.51 -7.72
N SER A 191 -7.92 9.56 -7.92
CA SER A 191 -9.24 9.86 -8.46
C SER A 191 -10.07 10.75 -7.52
N PHE A 192 -9.91 10.60 -6.21
CA PHE A 192 -10.48 11.50 -5.23
C PHE A 192 -9.94 12.92 -5.39
N GLY A 193 -8.62 13.10 -5.49
CA GLY A 193 -8.01 14.40 -5.77
C GLY A 193 -8.56 15.08 -7.03
N LYS A 194 -8.70 14.32 -8.13
CA LYS A 194 -9.33 14.82 -9.36
C LYS A 194 -10.77 15.27 -9.15
N ASN A 195 -11.54 14.47 -8.41
CA ASN A 195 -12.95 14.77 -8.15
C ASN A 195 -13.11 15.99 -7.24
N LEU A 196 -12.22 16.18 -6.25
CA LEU A 196 -12.21 17.36 -5.38
C LEU A 196 -12.14 18.66 -6.18
N TYR A 197 -11.38 18.67 -7.28
CA TYR A 197 -11.30 19.83 -8.15
C TYR A 197 -12.57 20.02 -9.01
N ARG A 198 -13.18 18.93 -9.50
CA ARG A 198 -14.34 18.98 -10.42
C ARG A 198 -15.70 19.19 -9.75
N LYS A 199 -15.87 18.66 -8.54
CA LYS A 199 -17.19 18.45 -7.93
C LYS A 199 -17.23 19.00 -6.53
N ASN A 200 -18.43 19.35 -6.08
CA ASN A 200 -18.66 19.66 -4.68
C ASN A 200 -18.35 18.42 -3.81
N PHE A 201 -17.61 18.64 -2.73
CA PHE A 201 -17.22 17.61 -1.77
C PHE A 201 -18.38 16.73 -1.29
N LYS A 202 -19.57 17.31 -1.06
CA LYS A 202 -20.77 16.57 -0.63
C LYS A 202 -21.17 15.47 -1.62
N ILE A 203 -21.05 15.74 -2.92
CA ILE A 203 -21.37 14.79 -3.99
C ILE A 203 -20.33 13.66 -4.04
N ILE A 204 -19.06 13.99 -3.78
CA ILE A 204 -17.99 13.00 -3.76
C ILE A 204 -18.23 12.00 -2.63
N LYS A 205 -18.55 12.47 -1.42
CA LYS A 205 -18.81 11.59 -0.28
C LYS A 205 -20.01 10.66 -0.50
N GLN A 206 -21.10 11.15 -1.07
CA GLN A 206 -22.28 10.35 -1.40
C GLN A 206 -22.01 9.28 -2.47
N THR A 207 -21.04 9.52 -3.36
CA THR A 207 -20.70 8.60 -4.46
C THR A 207 -19.49 7.71 -4.14
N GLN A 208 -18.82 7.94 -3.00
CA GLN A 208 -17.60 7.26 -2.61
C GLN A 208 -17.92 5.99 -1.80
N LEU A 209 -17.87 4.84 -2.48
CA LEU A 209 -18.19 3.52 -1.90
C LEU A 209 -17.06 2.88 -1.08
N THR A 210 -15.88 3.50 -1.03
CA THR A 210 -14.68 2.91 -0.41
C THR A 210 -13.86 3.97 0.32
N THR A 211 -13.20 3.57 1.41
CA THR A 211 -12.34 4.44 2.20
C THR A 211 -11.26 5.09 1.32
N ILE A 212 -11.04 6.39 1.51
CA ILE A 212 -9.92 7.15 0.94
C ILE A 212 -8.86 7.25 2.04
N GLU A 213 -7.84 6.40 1.98
CA GLU A 213 -6.87 6.26 3.06
C GLU A 213 -6.17 7.59 3.34
N GLY A 214 -5.70 8.28 2.29
CA GLY A 214 -5.02 9.56 2.41
C GLY A 214 -5.88 10.63 3.07
N TYR A 215 -7.19 10.67 2.78
CA TYR A 215 -8.14 11.58 3.42
C TYR A 215 -8.45 11.17 4.87
N THR A 216 -8.37 9.89 5.21
CA THR A 216 -8.67 9.43 6.57
C THR A 216 -7.52 9.76 7.52
N VAL A 217 -6.27 9.65 7.05
CA VAL A 217 -5.08 9.82 7.90
C VAL A 217 -4.40 11.18 7.78
N TYR A 218 -4.87 12.09 6.89
CA TYR A 218 -4.20 13.38 6.71
C TYR A 218 -4.09 14.23 7.99
N PRO A 219 -5.02 14.25 8.98
CA PRO A 219 -4.83 15.08 10.18
C PRO A 219 -3.60 14.65 10.98
N ILE A 220 -3.39 13.33 11.07
CA ILE A 220 -2.25 12.72 11.77
C ILE A 220 -0.97 13.03 11.01
N ILE A 221 -0.99 12.91 9.68
CA ILE A 221 0.16 13.27 8.84
C ILE A 221 0.51 14.75 9.01
N GLN A 222 -0.48 15.66 8.94
CA GLN A 222 -0.27 17.09 9.09
C GLN A 222 0.38 17.44 10.43
N LEU A 223 -0.14 16.90 11.53
CA LEU A 223 0.44 17.11 12.86
C LEU A 223 1.89 16.59 12.92
N THR A 224 2.14 15.41 12.34
CA THR A 224 3.47 14.81 12.30
C THR A 224 4.46 15.68 11.52
N LEU A 225 4.04 16.23 10.37
CA LEU A 225 4.87 17.11 9.56
C LEU A 225 5.18 18.43 10.28
N ILE A 226 4.20 19.02 10.98
CA ILE A 226 4.42 20.25 11.77
C ILE A 226 5.41 20.01 12.91
N LEU A 227 5.26 18.90 13.64
CA LEU A 227 6.17 18.54 14.72
C LEU A 227 7.60 18.30 14.19
N LEU A 228 7.75 17.67 13.03
CA LEU A 228 9.03 17.46 12.39
C LEU A 228 9.74 18.76 11.98
N ILE A 229 8.98 19.75 11.51
CA ILE A 229 9.53 21.07 11.18
C ILE A 229 10.00 21.81 12.42
N ASN A 230 9.16 21.87 13.46
CA ASN A 230 9.48 22.62 14.67
C ASN A 230 10.73 22.10 15.39
N ASP A 231 11.04 20.81 15.23
CA ASP A 231 12.23 20.18 15.77
C ASP A 231 13.50 20.51 14.97
N LYS A 232 13.39 20.97 13.71
CA LYS A 232 14.55 21.25 12.83
C LYS A 232 14.36 22.49 11.95
N GLN A 233 15.08 23.56 12.30
CA GLN A 233 15.05 24.89 11.66
C GLN A 233 15.33 24.94 10.14
N HIS A 234 15.89 23.89 9.52
CA HIS A 234 16.23 23.89 8.09
C HIS A 234 15.23 23.11 7.20
N LEU A 235 14.13 22.62 7.76
CA LEU A 235 13.15 21.80 7.03
C LEU A 235 11.97 22.56 6.43
N ASP A 236 11.84 23.85 6.74
CA ASP A 236 10.76 24.71 6.27
C ASP A 236 10.56 24.65 4.76
N HIS A 237 11.65 24.60 3.98
CA HIS A 237 11.58 24.57 2.51
C HIS A 237 11.26 23.18 1.93
N LEU A 238 11.58 22.10 2.65
CA LEU A 238 11.52 20.72 2.16
C LEU A 238 10.31 19.93 2.66
N ILE A 239 9.51 20.45 3.57
CA ILE A 239 8.21 19.85 3.97
C ILE A 239 7.03 20.72 3.47
N ALA A 240 7.31 21.92 2.97
CA ALA A 240 6.30 22.87 2.52
C ALA A 240 5.30 22.26 1.53
N PHE A 241 5.72 21.35 0.66
CA PHE A 241 4.84 20.77 -0.35
C PHE A 241 3.84 19.78 0.26
N LEU A 242 4.29 18.83 1.08
CA LEU A 242 3.42 17.89 1.79
C LEU A 242 2.51 18.62 2.77
N ILE A 243 3.03 19.65 3.47
CA ILE A 243 2.21 20.51 4.32
C ILE A 243 1.15 21.25 3.51
N TYR A 244 1.50 21.81 2.35
CA TYR A 244 0.55 22.52 1.50
C TYR A 244 -0.65 21.64 1.14
N TRP A 245 -0.42 20.40 0.69
CA TRP A 245 -1.52 19.48 0.39
C TRP A 245 -2.28 19.07 1.64
N SER A 246 -1.59 18.80 2.75
CA SER A 246 -2.26 18.48 4.02
C SER A 246 -3.16 19.63 4.52
N ASN A 247 -2.75 20.89 4.33
CA ASN A 247 -3.52 22.08 4.68
C ASN A 247 -4.77 22.23 3.80
N ILE A 248 -4.66 21.93 2.51
CA ILE A 248 -5.83 21.87 1.62
C ILE A 248 -6.82 20.81 2.14
N MET A 249 -6.33 19.63 2.51
CA MET A 249 -7.16 18.57 3.07
C MET A 249 -7.83 18.96 4.39
N LEU A 250 -7.11 19.64 5.28
CA LEU A 250 -7.66 20.15 6.54
C LEU A 250 -8.77 21.17 6.29
N LYS A 251 -8.58 22.12 5.37
CA LYS A 251 -9.61 23.11 5.04
C LYS A 251 -10.90 22.42 4.57
N ILE A 252 -10.77 21.42 3.69
CA ILE A 252 -11.91 20.63 3.20
C ILE A 252 -12.63 19.93 4.35
N TYR A 253 -11.89 19.30 5.26
CA TYR A 253 -12.47 18.61 6.41
C TYR A 253 -13.12 19.55 7.43
N LEU A 254 -12.53 20.71 7.70
CA LEU A 254 -13.12 21.69 8.64
C LEU A 254 -14.41 22.29 8.08
N ILE A 255 -14.48 22.53 6.76
CA ILE A 255 -15.73 22.94 6.09
C ILE A 255 -16.82 21.88 6.26
N GLU A 256 -16.46 20.59 6.23
CA GLU A 256 -17.40 19.51 6.51
C GLU A 256 -17.88 19.53 7.96
N GLN A 257 -16.96 19.56 8.93
CA GLN A 257 -17.31 19.55 10.36
C GLN A 257 -18.21 20.74 10.72
N LYS A 258 -17.91 21.94 10.21
CA LYS A 258 -18.76 23.12 10.43
C LYS A 258 -20.16 22.98 9.84
N ASN A 259 -20.33 22.28 8.71
CA ASN A 259 -21.66 22.00 8.15
C ASN A 259 -22.46 20.96 8.96
N ILE A 260 -21.83 20.23 9.88
CA ILE A 260 -22.50 19.30 10.81
C ILE A 260 -22.97 20.06 12.07
N PHE A 261 -22.22 21.09 12.51
CA PHE A 261 -22.54 21.87 13.72
C PHE A 261 -23.59 22.98 13.53
N PHE A 262 -23.96 23.35 12.30
CA PHE A 262 -25.03 24.32 12.01
C PHE A 262 -26.34 23.66 11.53
N GLN A 263 -26.55 22.38 11.82
CA GLN A 263 -27.81 21.65 11.54
C GLN A 263 -28.53 21.16 12.82
N THR A 264 -28.41 21.91 13.91
CA THR A 264 -29.29 21.78 15.10
C THR A 264 -30.02 23.09 15.31
#